data_AF-A0A151UFR7-F1
#
_entry.id   AF-A0A151UFR7-F1
#
_cell.length_a   1.000
_cell.length_b   1.000
_cell.length_c   1.000
_cell.angle_alpha   90.00
_cell.angle_beta   90.00
_cell.angle_gamma   90.00
#
_symmetry.space_group_name_H-M   'P 1'
#
loop_
_entity.id
_entity.type
_entity.pdbx_description
1 polymer ?
#
loop_
_entity_poly.entity_id
_entity_poly.type
_entity_poly.pdbx_seq_one_letter_code
_entity_poly.pdbx_strand_id
1 'polypeptide(L)'
;VPPDVAGAVKNAKAGQARYRVDKAGIIHAAIGQVDFSAEAVRQNVETLIADLKKLKPATSKGVYIKKITLSSTMGPGLVVDVNNVSN
;
A
#
# COMPACT_ATOMS: atom_id res chain seq x y z
N VAL A 1 -4.88 -0.20 23.56
CA VAL A 1 -3.42 0.07 23.39
C VAL A 1 -2.74 -1.28 23.19
N PRO A 2 -1.87 -1.47 22.18
CA PRO A 2 -1.16 -2.73 22.02
C PRO A 2 -0.26 -2.97 23.25
N PRO A 3 -0.14 -4.20 23.76
CA PRO A 3 0.64 -4.50 24.95
C PRO A 3 2.17 -4.34 24.76
N ASP A 4 2.67 -4.34 23.52
CA ASP A 4 4.09 -4.14 23.21
C ASP A 4 4.38 -2.72 22.72
N VAL A 5 4.86 -1.87 23.64
CA VAL A 5 5.22 -0.47 23.38
C VAL A 5 6.60 -0.35 22.72
N ALA A 6 7.54 -1.25 23.05
CA ALA A 6 8.91 -1.18 22.54
C ALA A 6 8.97 -1.54 21.05
N GLY A 7 8.25 -2.59 20.64
CA GLY A 7 8.11 -2.97 19.23
C GLY A 7 7.37 -1.89 18.42
N ALA A 8 6.31 -1.32 18.98
CA ALA A 8 5.53 -0.27 18.32
C ALA A 8 6.37 1.00 18.03
N VAL A 9 7.25 1.41 18.95
CA VAL A 9 8.13 2.57 18.75
C VAL A 9 9.19 2.29 17.67
N LYS A 10 9.77 1.09 17.65
CA LYS A 10 10.74 0.70 16.61
C LYS A 10 10.10 0.71 15.22
N ASN A 11 8.91 0.12 15.09
CA ASN A 11 8.20 0.06 13.81
C ASN A 11 7.73 1.44 13.34
N ALA A 12 7.29 2.30 14.26
CA ALA A 12 6.94 3.68 13.93
C ALA A 12 8.17 4.48 13.43
N LYS A 13 9.34 4.31 14.08
CA LYS A 13 10.59 4.94 13.66
C LYS A 13 11.13 4.40 12.33
N ALA A 14 10.88 3.12 12.04
CA ALA A 14 11.24 2.49 10.78
C ALA A 14 10.38 2.96 9.58
N GLY A 15 9.44 3.89 9.80
CA GLY A 15 8.63 4.47 8.73
C GLY A 15 7.44 3.61 8.31
N GLN A 16 6.88 2.80 9.23
CA GLN A 16 5.72 1.96 8.93
C GLN A 16 4.55 2.77 8.34
N ALA A 17 4.19 2.44 7.09
CA ALA A 17 3.02 3.00 6.44
C ALA A 17 1.74 2.45 7.09
N ARG A 18 0.91 3.36 7.63
CA ARG A 18 -0.42 3.02 8.14
C ARG A 18 -1.46 3.39 7.09
N TYR A 19 -2.22 2.39 6.66
CA TYR A 19 -3.31 2.57 5.72
C TYR A 19 -4.61 2.03 6.32
N ARG A 20 -5.71 2.69 5.97
CA ARG A 20 -7.06 2.30 6.38
C ARG A 20 -7.98 2.50 5.18
N VAL A 21 -8.99 1.64 5.07
CA VAL A 21 -10.08 1.80 4.10
C VAL A 21 -10.93 3.01 4.44
N ASP A 22 -11.27 3.78 3.40
CA ASP A 22 -12.30 4.81 3.48
C ASP A 22 -13.71 4.20 3.42
N LYS A 23 -14.75 5.05 3.44
CA LYS A 23 -16.14 4.60 3.35
C LYS A 23 -16.51 4.04 1.97
N ALA A 24 -15.76 4.42 0.92
CA ALA A 24 -15.95 3.93 -0.44
C ALA A 24 -15.20 2.60 -0.71
N GLY A 25 -14.42 2.09 0.25
CA GLY A 25 -13.61 0.88 0.11
C GLY A 25 -12.29 1.10 -0.63
N ILE A 26 -11.81 2.35 -0.72
CA ILE A 26 -10.54 2.74 -1.32
C ILE A 26 -9.47 2.82 -0.23
N ILE A 27 -8.27 2.36 -0.55
CA ILE A 27 -7.09 2.44 0.31
C ILE A 27 -6.15 3.48 -0.28
N HIS A 28 -5.82 4.50 0.52
CA HIS A 28 -4.81 5.50 0.20
C HIS A 28 -3.55 5.21 1.02
N ALA A 29 -2.42 5.07 0.34
CA ALA A 29 -1.13 4.87 0.97
C ALA A 29 -0.05 5.70 0.26
N ALA A 30 0.80 6.35 1.04
CA ALA A 30 1.99 7.00 0.52
C ALA A 30 3.10 5.95 0.34
N ILE A 31 3.57 5.78 -0.90
CA ILE A 31 4.51 4.73 -1.28
C ILE A 31 5.96 5.26 -1.32
N GLY A 32 6.14 6.58 -1.43
CA GLY A 32 7.45 7.22 -1.41
C GLY A 32 7.37 8.72 -1.70
N GLN A 33 8.55 9.33 -1.82
CA GLN A 33 8.77 10.71 -2.29
C GLN A 33 9.54 10.70 -3.61
N VAL A 34 9.64 11.88 -4.25
CA VAL A 34 10.31 12.05 -5.55
C VAL A 34 11.80 11.67 -5.47
N ASP A 35 12.42 11.81 -4.30
CA ASP A 35 13.83 11.51 -4.08
C ASP A 35 14.14 10.01 -3.96
N PHE A 36 13.13 9.13 -3.99
CA PHE A 36 13.33 7.69 -3.89
C PHE A 36 13.74 7.11 -5.25
N SER A 37 14.61 6.11 -5.24
CA SER A 37 14.95 5.37 -6.45
C SER A 37 13.72 4.62 -6.99
N ALA A 38 13.67 4.45 -8.31
CA ALA A 38 12.58 3.73 -8.96
C ALA A 38 12.43 2.28 -8.43
N GLU A 39 13.55 1.64 -8.08
CA GLU A 39 13.58 0.30 -7.50
C GLU A 39 12.93 0.25 -6.10
N ALA A 40 13.24 1.22 -5.24
CA ALA A 40 12.67 1.31 -3.91
C ALA A 40 11.15 1.56 -3.96
N VAL A 41 10.69 2.42 -4.88
CA VAL A 41 9.26 2.67 -5.09
C VAL A 41 8.57 1.38 -5.56
N ARG A 42 9.16 0.65 -6.50
CA ARG A 42 8.62 -0.62 -6.99
C ARG A 42 8.46 -1.65 -5.86
N GLN A 43 9.51 -1.82 -5.05
CA GLN A 43 9.49 -2.74 -3.92
C GLN A 43 8.40 -2.36 -2.88
N ASN A 44 8.19 -1.07 -2.64
CA ASN A 44 7.13 -0.60 -1.75
C ASN A 44 5.72 -0.88 -2.31
N VAL A 45 5.52 -0.75 -3.62
CA VAL A 45 4.25 -1.14 -4.26
C VAL A 45 4.01 -2.65 -4.14
N GLU A 46 5.01 -3.46 -4.43
CA GLU A 46 4.92 -4.93 -4.40
C GLU A 46 4.59 -5.46 -3.00
N THR A 47 5.28 -4.95 -1.98
CA THR A 47 5.03 -5.27 -0.57
C THR A 47 3.60 -4.89 -0.14
N LEU A 48 3.13 -3.71 -0.53
CA LEU A 48 1.77 -3.27 -0.22
C LEU A 48 0.72 -4.17 -0.88
N ILE A 49 0.90 -4.55 -2.14
CA ILE A 49 -0.02 -5.46 -2.83
C ILE A 49 -0.01 -6.86 -2.19
N ALA A 50 1.16 -7.36 -1.80
CA ALA A 50 1.29 -8.65 -1.11
C ALA A 50 0.55 -8.65 0.23
N ASP A 51 0.68 -7.58 1.01
CA ASP A 51 -0.01 -7.45 2.29
C ASP A 51 -1.52 -7.29 2.12
N LEU A 52 -1.99 -6.54 1.12
CA LEU A 52 -3.41 -6.46 0.80
C LEU A 52 -4.00 -7.82 0.39
N LYS A 53 -3.26 -8.63 -0.37
CA LYS A 53 -3.69 -10.00 -0.71
C LYS A 53 -3.81 -10.88 0.54
N LYS A 54 -2.90 -10.75 1.51
CA LYS A 54 -2.96 -11.48 2.79
C LYS A 54 -4.12 -11.02 3.67
N LEU A 55 -4.40 -9.72 3.69
CA LEU A 55 -5.49 -9.11 4.46
C LEU A 55 -6.88 -9.33 3.85
N LYS A 56 -6.98 -9.99 2.68
CA LYS A 56 -8.25 -10.28 2.03
C LYS A 56 -9.16 -11.08 2.98
N PRO A 57 -10.33 -10.54 3.37
CA PRO A 57 -11.29 -11.28 4.18
C PRO A 57 -11.86 -12.47 3.39
N ALA A 58 -12.08 -13.60 4.08
CA ALA A 58 -12.68 -14.80 3.48
C ALA A 58 -14.09 -14.56 2.90
N THR A 59 -14.78 -13.52 3.38
CA THR A 59 -16.11 -13.10 2.91
C THR A 59 -16.08 -12.32 1.59
N SER A 60 -14.92 -11.86 1.13
CA SER A 60 -14.79 -11.10 -0.11
C SER A 60 -14.87 -12.01 -1.33
N LYS A 61 -16.01 -11.96 -2.05
CA LYS A 61 -16.22 -12.69 -3.31
C LYS A 61 -15.68 -11.89 -4.50
N GLY A 62 -15.07 -12.57 -5.47
CA GLY A 62 -14.57 -11.97 -6.72
C GLY A 62 -13.17 -11.34 -6.64
N VAL A 63 -12.91 -10.41 -7.57
CA VAL A 63 -11.63 -9.69 -7.70
C VAL A 63 -11.51 -8.66 -6.57
N TYR A 64 -10.53 -8.86 -5.69
CA TYR A 64 -10.33 -8.02 -4.50
C TYR A 64 -9.72 -6.65 -4.83
N ILE A 65 -8.80 -6.59 -5.81
CA ILE A 65 -8.16 -5.35 -6.26
C ILE A 65 -8.68 -5.02 -7.65
N LYS A 66 -9.49 -3.96 -7.77
CA LYS A 66 -10.12 -3.56 -9.05
C LYS A 66 -9.24 -2.67 -9.92
N LYS A 67 -8.56 -1.70 -9.30
CA LYS A 67 -7.75 -0.70 -9.99
C LYS A 67 -6.65 -0.20 -9.07
N ILE A 68 -5.46 0.03 -9.62
CA ILE A 68 -4.36 0.71 -8.95
C ILE A 68 -4.07 1.99 -9.73
N THR A 69 -4.00 3.12 -9.02
CA THR A 69 -3.66 4.42 -9.59
C THR A 69 -2.52 5.02 -8.79
N LEU A 70 -1.42 5.34 -9.47
CA LEU A 70 -0.31 6.09 -8.89
C LEU A 70 -0.45 7.55 -9.30
N SER A 71 -0.43 8.45 -8.33
CA SER A 71 -0.50 9.88 -8.55
C SER A 71 0.50 10.58 -7.64
N SER A 72 1.12 11.64 -8.15
CA SER A 72 1.80 12.61 -7.29
C SER A 72 0.77 13.54 -6.64
N THR A 73 1.18 14.27 -5.60
CA THR A 73 0.29 15.11 -4.78
C THR A 73 -0.51 16.14 -5.59
N MET A 74 0.08 16.64 -6.68
CA MET A 74 -0.52 17.67 -7.55
C MET A 74 -0.48 17.30 -9.04
N GLY A 75 -0.21 16.03 -9.37
CA GLY A 75 -0.08 15.58 -10.76
C GLY A 75 -1.24 14.71 -11.24
N PRO A 76 -1.28 14.41 -12.55
CA PRO A 76 -2.25 13.47 -13.09
C PRO A 76 -1.98 12.05 -12.57
N GLY A 77 -3.06 11.31 -12.32
CA GLY A 77 -2.98 9.90 -11.92
C GLY A 77 -2.77 8.97 -13.10
N LEU A 78 -1.76 8.11 -13.02
CA LEU A 78 -1.50 7.03 -13.98
C LEU A 78 -2.10 5.73 -13.47
N VAL A 79 -2.84 5.05 -14.34
CA VAL A 79 -3.40 3.72 -14.05
C VAL A 79 -2.31 2.68 -14.27
N VAL A 80 -2.10 1.81 -13.28
CA VAL A 80 -1.11 0.74 -13.35
C VAL A 80 -1.83 -0.60 -13.41
N ASP A 81 -1.35 -1.47 -14.31
CA ASP A 81 -1.90 -2.81 -14.45
C ASP A 81 -1.52 -3.70 -13.26
N VAL A 82 -2.55 -4.23 -12.60
CA VAL A 82 -2.44 -5.05 -11.39
C VAL A 82 -1.69 -6.37 -11.63
N ASN A 83 -1.69 -6.85 -12.88
CA ASN A 83 -1.11 -8.15 -13.25
C ASN A 83 0.40 -8.08 -13.57
N ASN A 84 0.95 -6.89 -13.84
CA ASN A 84 2.36 -6.74 -14.25
C ASN A 84 3.29 -6.46 -13.05
N VAL A 85 2.73 -6.16 -11.87
CA VAL A 85 3.50 -5.83 -10.66
C VAL A 85 4.00 -7.08 -9.91
N SER A 86 3.74 -8.29 -10.43
CA SER A 86 4.10 -9.55 -9.74
C SER A 86 5.13 -10.42 -10.47
N ASN A 87 6.00 -9.81 -11.28
CA ASN A 87 7.18 -10.48 -11.84
C ASN A 87 8.45 -9.96 -11.16
#